data_AF-A0A373Q2B3-F1
#
_entry.id   AF-A0A373Q2B3-F1
#
_cell.length_a   1.000
_cell.length_b   1.000
_cell.length_c   1.000
_cell.angle_alpha   90.00
_cell.angle_beta   90.00
_cell.angle_gamma   90.00
#
_symmetry.space_group_name_H-M   'P 1'
#
loop_
_entity.id
_entity.type
_entity.pdbx_description
1 polymer ?
#
loop_
_entity_poly.entity_id
_entity_poly.type
_entity_poly.pdbx_seq_one_letter_code
_entity_poly.pdbx_strand_id
1 'polypeptide(L)'
;MSSFFKRKGVIAAAIITAVVLLCAAIAHFGGTNPVSNVLRTVFSPFQNGFSYIVNKVTDTTDFIREMNGYKEENARLVGEINELKKQNRDVANYREENERLKETLELQNSLENYSTVAASVIAYSSNNWYDTIQISKGSLAV
;
A
#
# COMPACT_ATOMS: atom_id res chain seq x y z
N MET A 1 41.70 20.47 21.49
CA MET A 1 41.35 19.14 20.94
C MET A 1 42.31 18.00 21.30
N SER A 2 43.46 18.24 21.95
CA SER A 2 44.48 17.20 22.24
C SER A 2 44.27 16.43 23.56
N SER A 3 43.41 16.90 24.48
CA SER A 3 43.18 16.25 25.78
C SER A 3 42.23 15.05 25.69
N PHE A 4 41.30 15.04 24.73
CA PHE A 4 40.37 13.92 24.49
C PHE A 4 41.09 12.68 23.95
N PHE A 5 42.05 12.86 23.04
CA PHE A 5 42.89 11.78 22.53
C PHE A 5 43.88 11.26 23.58
N LYS A 6 44.42 12.14 24.44
CA LYS A 6 45.26 11.71 25.58
C LYS A 6 44.48 10.88 26.59
N ARG A 7 43.26 11.29 26.99
CA ARG A 7 42.46 10.55 27.97
C ARG A 7 41.91 9.23 27.41
N LYS A 8 41.38 9.23 26.18
CA LYS A 8 40.92 8.00 25.51
C LYS A 8 42.07 7.06 25.15
N GLY A 9 43.23 7.61 24.75
CA GLY A 9 44.45 6.85 24.49
C GLY A 9 45.04 6.22 25.74
N VAL A 10 45.03 6.92 26.88
CA VAL A 10 45.44 6.36 28.19
C VAL A 10 44.49 5.25 28.64
N ILE A 11 43.18 5.41 28.46
CA ILE A 11 42.21 4.36 28.78
C ILE A 11 42.41 3.14 27.88
N ALA A 12 42.60 3.34 26.58
CA ALA A 12 42.89 2.25 25.64
C ALA A 12 44.21 1.54 25.99
N ALA A 13 45.26 2.29 26.31
CA ALA A 13 46.54 1.73 26.76
C ALA A 13 46.41 0.94 28.07
N ALA A 14 45.64 1.45 29.04
CA ALA A 14 45.38 0.75 30.30
C ALA A 14 44.63 -0.57 30.08
N ILE A 15 43.64 -0.59 29.18
CA ILE A 15 42.91 -1.81 28.81
C ILE A 15 43.85 -2.81 28.13
N ILE A 16 44.68 -2.38 27.19
CA ILE A 16 45.65 -3.24 26.52
C ILE A 16 46.63 -3.85 27.54
N THR A 17 47.16 -3.03 28.45
CA THR A 17 48.07 -3.50 29.51
C THR A 17 47.38 -4.50 30.44
N ALA A 18 46.13 -4.26 30.84
CA ALA A 18 45.37 -5.19 31.66
C ALA A 18 45.14 -6.53 30.95
N VAL A 19 44.85 -6.50 29.64
CA VAL A 19 44.71 -7.71 28.81
C VAL A 19 46.02 -8.47 28.74
N VAL A 20 47.15 -7.80 28.50
CA VAL A 20 48.48 -8.43 28.44
C VAL A 20 48.87 -9.08 29.78
N LEU A 21 48.60 -8.41 30.90
CA LEU A 21 48.85 -8.96 32.23
C LEU A 21 47.96 -10.18 32.52
N LEU A 22 46.70 -10.15 32.09
CA LEU A 22 45.78 -11.29 32.21
C LEU A 22 46.27 -12.50 31.38
N CYS A 23 46.73 -12.25 30.14
CA CYS A 23 47.33 -13.28 29.29
C CYS A 23 48.57 -13.89 29.94
N ALA A 24 49.45 -13.06 30.51
CA ALA A 24 50.68 -13.50 31.18
C ALA A 24 50.38 -14.32 32.44
N ALA A 25 49.41 -13.91 33.25
CA ALA A 25 48.98 -14.65 34.43
C ALA A 25 48.40 -16.03 34.06
N ILE A 26 47.53 -16.10 33.06
CA ILE A 26 46.93 -17.37 32.63
C ILE A 26 47.97 -18.28 31.97
N ALA A 27 48.93 -17.73 31.23
CA ALA A 27 50.07 -18.50 30.69
C ALA A 27 50.99 -19.05 31.78
N HIS A 28 51.16 -18.31 32.89
CA HIS A 28 52.02 -18.71 34.00
C HIS A 28 51.34 -19.73 34.95
N PHE A 29 50.01 -19.72 35.06
CA PHE A 29 49.25 -20.61 35.96
C PHE A 29 48.48 -21.74 35.24
N GLY A 30 48.32 -21.70 33.92
CA GLY A 30 47.52 -22.65 33.14
C GLY A 30 48.38 -23.66 32.37
N GLY A 31 48.43 -24.91 32.84
CA GLY A 31 49.08 -26.01 32.12
C GLY A 31 48.45 -26.33 30.75
N THR A 32 49.31 -26.84 29.86
CA THR A 32 49.13 -27.49 28.53
C THR A 32 48.17 -26.92 27.47
N ASN A 33 47.31 -25.92 27.76
CA ASN A 33 46.64 -25.16 26.71
C ASN A 33 46.22 -23.72 27.11
N PRO A 34 47.11 -22.91 27.70
CA PRO A 34 46.76 -21.58 28.20
C PRO A 34 46.40 -20.59 27.09
N VAL A 35 47.02 -20.70 25.91
CA VAL A 35 46.87 -19.73 24.82
C VAL A 35 45.44 -19.75 24.25
N SER A 36 44.83 -20.92 24.04
CA SER A 36 43.47 -21.03 23.50
C SER A 36 42.41 -20.45 24.45
N ASN A 37 42.59 -20.64 25.76
CA ASN A 37 41.65 -20.15 26.77
C ASN A 37 41.76 -18.63 26.95
N VAL A 38 42.97 -18.09 26.90
CA VAL A 38 43.21 -16.63 26.91
C VAL A 38 42.59 -15.96 25.70
N LEU A 39 42.85 -16.50 24.51
CA LEU A 39 42.27 -15.97 23.28
C LEU A 39 40.74 -16.00 23.36
N ARG A 40 40.13 -17.09 23.82
CA ARG A 40 38.68 -17.16 23.95
C ARG A 40 38.13 -16.15 24.95
N THR A 41 38.76 -15.95 26.11
CA THR A 41 38.31 -15.00 27.13
C THR A 41 38.44 -13.54 26.69
N VAL A 42 39.54 -13.19 26.02
CA VAL A 42 39.76 -11.82 25.53
C VAL A 42 38.85 -11.48 24.34
N PHE A 43 38.63 -12.44 23.43
CA PHE A 43 37.81 -12.22 22.24
C PHE A 43 36.31 -12.50 22.46
N SER A 44 35.91 -13.18 23.54
CA SER A 44 34.49 -13.44 23.90
C SER A 44 33.61 -12.19 23.93
N PRO A 45 33.98 -11.08 24.59
CA PRO A 45 33.15 -9.86 24.56
C PRO A 45 33.06 -9.24 23.16
N PHE A 46 34.07 -9.44 22.31
CA PHE A 46 34.05 -8.97 20.92
C PHE A 46 33.11 -9.82 20.06
N GLN A 47 33.09 -11.14 20.26
CA GLN A 47 32.19 -12.06 19.57
C GLN A 47 30.72 -11.81 19.94
N ASN A 48 30.44 -11.62 21.24
CA ASN A 48 29.09 -11.32 21.74
C ASN A 48 28.63 -9.90 21.36
N GLY A 49 29.53 -8.91 21.42
CA GLY A 49 29.25 -7.53 21.02
C GLY A 49 29.00 -7.37 19.53
N PHE A 50 29.80 -8.06 18.69
CA PHE A 50 29.59 -8.07 17.24
C PHE A 50 28.26 -8.73 16.87
N SER A 51 27.89 -9.84 17.51
CA SER A 51 26.60 -10.49 17.30
C SER A 51 25.42 -9.60 17.68
N TYR A 52 25.52 -8.85 18.79
CA TYR A 52 24.49 -7.89 19.21
C TYR A 52 24.33 -6.74 18.20
N ILE A 53 25.45 -6.22 17.67
CA ILE A 53 25.42 -5.14 16.68
C ILE A 53 24.86 -5.64 15.35
N VAL A 54 25.29 -6.81 14.87
CA VAL A 54 24.78 -7.42 13.63
C VAL A 54 23.28 -7.65 13.73
N ASN A 55 22.80 -8.29 14.80
CA ASN A 55 21.36 -8.55 14.97
C ASN A 55 20.55 -7.24 15.01
N LYS A 56 21.03 -6.21 15.70
CA LYS A 56 20.33 -4.92 15.77
C LYS A 56 20.32 -4.16 14.43
N VAL A 57 21.38 -4.28 13.64
CA VAL A 57 21.45 -3.69 12.28
C VAL A 57 20.51 -4.42 11.33
N THR A 58 20.43 -5.75 11.42
CA THR A 58 19.48 -6.55 10.64
C THR A 58 18.03 -6.16 10.99
N ASP A 59 17.67 -6.11 12.27
CA ASP A 59 16.32 -5.72 12.72
C ASP A 59 15.91 -4.31 12.25
N THR A 60 16.87 -3.36 12.22
CA THR A 60 16.60 -1.98 11.76
C THR A 60 16.45 -1.89 10.24
N THR A 61 17.17 -2.73 9.50
CA THR A 61 17.11 -2.75 8.03
C THR A 61 15.79 -3.35 7.54
N ASP A 62 15.27 -4.36 8.23
CA ASP A 62 13.98 -4.95 7.92
C ASP A 62 12.84 -3.97 8.20
N PHE A 63 12.91 -3.21 9.31
CA PHE A 63 11.92 -2.16 9.63
C PHE A 63 11.87 -1.03 8.58
N ILE A 64 13.01 -0.62 8.04
CA ILE A 64 13.07 0.43 6.99
C ILE A 64 12.57 -0.10 5.64
N ARG A 65 12.83 -1.36 5.29
CA ARG A 65 12.24 -1.98 4.08
C ARG A 65 10.72 -2.10 4.18
N GLU A 66 10.20 -2.46 5.36
CA GLU A 66 8.77 -2.61 5.60
C GLU A 66 8.03 -1.26 5.51
N MET A 67 8.63 -0.19 6.03
CA MET A 67 8.05 1.17 5.98
C MET A 67 7.81 1.69 4.55
N ASN A 68 8.72 1.41 3.61
CA ASN A 68 8.57 1.81 2.22
C ASN A 68 7.46 1.01 1.50
N GLY A 69 7.29 -0.26 1.87
CA GLY A 69 6.22 -1.11 1.31
C GLY A 69 4.81 -0.60 1.66
N TYR A 70 4.61 -0.02 2.85
CA TYR A 70 3.27 0.43 3.28
C TYR A 70 2.69 1.57 2.44
N LYS A 71 3.52 2.51 1.96
CA LYS A 71 3.02 3.61 1.11
C LYS A 71 2.63 3.12 -0.29
N GLU A 72 3.44 2.23 -0.86
CA GLU A 72 3.19 1.64 -2.16
C GLU A 72 1.95 0.73 -2.13
N GLU A 73 1.83 -0.08 -1.07
CA GLU A 73 0.66 -0.92 -0.85
C GLU A 73 -0.63 -0.11 -0.65
N ASN A 74 -0.56 0.98 0.11
CA ASN A 74 -1.71 1.87 0.28
C ASN A 74 -2.13 2.51 -1.05
N ALA A 75 -1.17 3.03 -1.83
CA ALA A 75 -1.46 3.58 -3.16
C ALA A 75 -2.07 2.52 -4.10
N ARG A 76 -1.57 1.29 -4.07
CA ARG A 76 -2.11 0.14 -4.82
C ARG A 76 -3.55 -0.17 -4.42
N LEU A 77 -3.81 -0.32 -3.12
CA LEU A 77 -5.15 -0.61 -2.59
C LEU A 77 -6.15 0.49 -2.90
N VAL A 78 -5.76 1.76 -2.77
CA VAL A 78 -6.61 2.91 -3.14
C VAL A 78 -6.92 2.89 -4.64
N GLY A 79 -5.94 2.55 -5.48
CA GLY A 79 -6.15 2.37 -6.93
C GLY A 79 -7.17 1.29 -7.23
N GLU A 80 -7.04 0.12 -6.61
CA GLU A 80 -7.96 -1.02 -6.78
C GLU A 80 -9.38 -0.68 -6.31
N ILE A 81 -9.53 0.00 -5.18
CA ILE A 81 -10.84 0.46 -4.69
C ILE A 81 -11.50 1.41 -5.68
N ASN A 82 -10.74 2.33 -6.26
CA ASN A 82 -11.28 3.29 -7.24
C ASN A 82 -11.71 2.60 -8.53
N GLU A 83 -10.91 1.64 -9.01
CA GLU A 83 -11.24 0.84 -10.19
C GLU A 83 -12.49 -0.02 -9.95
N LEU A 84 -12.57 -0.73 -8.83
CA LEU A 84 -13.75 -1.52 -8.45
C LEU A 84 -15.01 -0.64 -8.31
N LYS A 85 -14.88 0.57 -7.73
CA LYS A 85 -16.00 1.52 -7.65
C LYS A 85 -16.47 1.97 -9.03
N LYS A 86 -15.53 2.21 -9.96
CA LYS A 86 -15.86 2.56 -11.35
C LYS A 86 -16.60 1.42 -12.03
N GLN A 87 -16.07 0.20 -11.97
CA GLN A 87 -16.71 -0.98 -12.56
C GLN A 87 -18.12 -1.22 -12.01
N ASN A 88 -18.34 -1.05 -10.70
CA ASN A 88 -19.67 -1.16 -10.11
C ASN A 88 -20.66 -0.11 -10.65
N ARG A 89 -20.21 1.12 -10.90
CA ARG A 89 -21.06 2.16 -11.53
C ARG A 89 -21.39 1.79 -12.96
N ASP A 90 -20.42 1.29 -13.72
CA ASP A 90 -20.63 0.88 -15.11
C ASP A 90 -21.62 -0.29 -15.19
N VAL A 91 -21.52 -1.27 -14.29
CA VAL A 91 -22.49 -2.38 -14.18
C VAL A 91 -23.91 -1.89 -13.86
N ALA A 92 -24.06 -0.91 -12.97
CA ALA A 92 -25.36 -0.31 -12.68
C ALA A 92 -25.95 0.37 -13.92
N ASN A 93 -25.15 1.15 -14.65
CA ASN A 93 -25.56 1.81 -15.89
C ASN A 93 -25.96 0.79 -16.96
N TYR A 94 -25.19 -0.29 -17.14
CA TYR A 94 -25.52 -1.34 -18.10
C TYR A 94 -26.79 -2.09 -17.74
N ARG A 95 -27.09 -2.27 -16.46
CA ARG A 95 -28.36 -2.86 -16.03
C ARG A 95 -29.54 -1.95 -16.37
N GLU A 96 -29.43 -0.66 -16.07
CA GLU A 96 -30.47 0.33 -16.39
C GLU A 96 -30.71 0.43 -17.91
N GLU A 97 -29.63 0.47 -18.70
CA GLU A 97 -29.73 0.48 -20.16
C GLU A 97 -30.37 -0.81 -20.70
N ASN A 98 -30.04 -1.96 -20.13
CA ASN A 98 -30.66 -3.24 -20.50
C ASN A 98 -32.16 -3.27 -20.21
N GLU A 99 -32.58 -2.78 -19.03
CA GLU A 99 -33.99 -2.66 -18.65
C GLU A 99 -34.74 -1.74 -19.61
N ARG A 100 -34.19 -0.56 -19.90
CA ARG A 100 -34.76 0.38 -20.88
C ARG A 100 -34.87 -0.22 -22.28
N LEU A 101 -33.87 -0.98 -22.73
CA LEU A 101 -33.89 -1.64 -24.04
C LEU A 101 -34.99 -2.73 -24.09
N LYS A 102 -35.19 -3.48 -23.00
CA LYS A 102 -36.28 -4.45 -22.88
C LYS A 102 -37.64 -3.78 -22.93
N GLU A 103 -37.85 -2.70 -22.17
CA GLU A 103 -39.09 -1.93 -22.22
C GLU A 103 -39.38 -1.39 -23.63
N THR A 104 -38.34 -0.92 -24.33
CA THR A 104 -38.47 -0.43 -25.71
C THR A 104 -38.86 -1.55 -26.69
N LEU A 105 -38.30 -2.74 -26.53
CA LEU A 105 -38.64 -3.93 -27.33
C LEU A 105 -40.06 -4.41 -27.04
N GLU A 106 -40.46 -4.47 -25.77
CA GLU A 106 -41.82 -4.83 -25.36
C GLU A 106 -42.84 -3.83 -25.90
N LEU A 107 -42.52 -2.53 -25.89
CA LEU A 107 -43.34 -1.49 -26.49
C LEU A 107 -43.50 -1.74 -27.99
N GLN A 108 -42.41 -1.98 -28.73
CA GLN A 108 -42.51 -2.30 -30.17
C GLN A 108 -43.38 -3.53 -30.44
N ASN A 109 -43.19 -4.61 -29.69
CA ASN A 109 -43.99 -5.84 -29.82
C ASN A 109 -45.48 -5.59 -29.54
N SER A 110 -45.80 -4.79 -28.51
CA SER A 110 -47.20 -4.44 -28.19
C SER A 110 -47.88 -3.61 -29.29
N LEU A 111 -47.08 -2.88 -30.06
CA LEU A 111 -47.52 -2.02 -31.15
C LEU A 111 -47.61 -2.75 -32.50
N GLU A 112 -47.21 -4.03 -32.62
CA GLU A 112 -47.31 -4.79 -33.88
C GLU A 112 -48.74 -4.88 -34.43
N ASN A 113 -49.75 -4.87 -33.55
CA ASN A 113 -51.16 -4.89 -33.95
C ASN A 113 -51.73 -3.51 -34.30
N TYR A 114 -50.92 -2.44 -34.20
CA TYR A 114 -51.33 -1.06 -34.44
C TYR A 114 -50.47 -0.41 -35.52
N SER A 115 -51.11 0.31 -36.46
CA SER A 115 -50.37 1.17 -37.39
C SER A 115 -49.88 2.42 -36.67
N THR A 116 -48.59 2.47 -36.34
CA THR A 116 -47.98 3.63 -35.68
C THR A 116 -47.49 4.65 -36.71
N VAL A 117 -47.62 5.94 -36.37
CA VAL A 117 -47.08 7.05 -37.18
C VAL A 117 -46.19 7.90 -36.28
N ALA A 118 -44.91 8.01 -36.64
CA ALA A 118 -43.98 8.86 -35.90
C ALA A 118 -44.42 10.33 -35.98
N ALA A 119 -44.56 10.97 -34.82
CA ALA A 119 -44.89 12.38 -34.67
C ALA A 119 -43.95 13.02 -33.63
N SER A 120 -43.63 14.30 -33.83
CA SER A 120 -42.82 15.09 -32.90
C SER A 120 -43.72 16.06 -32.14
N VAL A 121 -43.42 16.33 -30.87
CA VAL A 121 -44.11 17.37 -30.11
C VAL A 121 -43.71 18.74 -30.65
N ILE A 122 -44.69 19.54 -31.06
CA ILE A 122 -44.48 20.88 -31.64
C ILE A 122 -44.88 22.00 -30.68
N ALA A 123 -45.73 21.72 -29.69
CA ALA A 123 -46.04 22.65 -28.62
C ALA A 123 -46.46 21.91 -27.35
N TYR A 124 -46.13 22.50 -26.21
CA TYR A 124 -46.57 22.06 -24.89
C TYR A 124 -47.11 23.26 -24.12
N SER A 125 -48.28 23.09 -23.52
CA SER A 125 -48.92 24.11 -22.68
C SER A 125 -49.50 23.43 -21.45
N SER A 126 -49.17 23.97 -20.28
CA SER A 126 -49.63 23.49 -18.98
C SER A 126 -50.39 24.59 -18.23
N ASN A 127 -51.50 24.24 -17.58
CA ASN A 127 -52.22 25.13 -16.67
C ASN A 127 -52.68 24.38 -15.42
N ASN A 128 -53.26 25.09 -14.44
CA ASN A 128 -53.69 24.51 -13.15
C ASN A 128 -54.73 23.38 -13.25
N TRP A 129 -55.35 23.16 -14.41
CA TRP A 129 -56.41 22.16 -14.59
C TRP A 129 -56.05 21.08 -15.61
N TYR A 130 -55.19 21.35 -16.59
CA TYR A 130 -54.80 20.38 -17.62
C TYR A 130 -53.49 20.72 -18.33
N ASP A 131 -52.87 19.65 -18.84
CA ASP A 131 -51.71 19.69 -19.72
C ASP A 131 -52.12 19.32 -21.15
N THR A 132 -51.65 20.10 -22.11
CA THR A 132 -51.90 19.90 -23.54
C THR A 132 -50.59 19.77 -24.31
N ILE A 133 -50.48 18.71 -25.11
CA ILE A 133 -49.36 18.46 -26.04
C ILE A 133 -49.92 18.51 -27.47
N GLN A 134 -49.33 19.33 -28.33
CA GLN A 134 -49.56 19.29 -29.79
C GLN A 134 -48.44 18.52 -30.48
N ILE A 135 -48.81 17.69 -31.44
CA ILE A 135 -47.90 16.86 -32.23
C ILE A 135 -47.94 17.25 -33.71
N SER A 136 -46.86 16.94 -34.45
CA SER A 136 -46.69 17.28 -35.87
C SER A 136 -47.53 16.46 -36.85
N LYS A 137 -48.66 15.90 -36.42
CA LYS A 137 -49.58 15.09 -37.25
C LYS A 137 -51.02 15.50 -37.00
N GLY A 138 -51.81 15.55 -38.08
CA GLY A 138 -53.23 15.89 -38.05
C GLY A 138 -53.89 15.59 -39.40
N SER A 139 -55.20 15.72 -39.47
CA SER A 139 -55.91 15.61 -40.75
C SER A 139 -55.70 16.87 -41.58
N LEU A 140 -55.50 16.72 -42.90
CA LEU A 140 -55.67 17.84 -43.82
C LEU A 140 -57.14 18.23 -43.79
N ALA A 141 -57.44 19.52 -43.57
CA ALA A 141 -58.79 20.04 -43.71
C ALA A 141 -59.14 20.02 -45.21
N VAL A 142 -60.19 19.28 -45.56
CA VAL A 142 -60.76 19.21 -46.92
C VAL A 142 -61.75 20.36 -47.11
#